data_AF-A0A519EJN7-F1
#
_entry.id   AF-A0A519EJN7-F1
#
_cell.length_a   1.000
_cell.length_b   1.000
_cell.length_c   1.000
_cell.angle_alpha   90.00
_cell.angle_beta   90.00
_cell.angle_gamma   90.00
#
_symmetry.space_group_name_H-M   'P 1'
#
loop_
_entity.id
_entity.type
_entity.pdbx_description
1 polymer ?
#
loop_
_entity_poly.entity_id
_entity_poly.type
_entity_poly.pdbx_seq_one_letter_code
_entity_poly.pdbx_strand_id
1 'polypeptide(L)' 'GEFEVIFLRNVMIYFDQPTKTQVVARMLPLLKPGGYLIISHSESLNGVNDTLKLVAPSIYRKP' A
#
# COMPACT_ATOMS: atom_id res chain seq x y z
N GLY A 1 -3.26 -4.47 16.38
CA GLY A 1 -3.81 -5.69 15.77
C GLY A 1 -3.42 -5.70 14.31
N GLU A 2 -3.31 -6.88 13.70
CA GLU A 2 -3.05 -6.99 12.26
C GLU A 2 -4.36 -6.97 11.46
N PHE A 3 -4.33 -6.35 10.29
CA PHE A 3 -5.47 -6.20 9.39
C PHE A 3 -5.40 -7.22 8.25
N GLU A 4 -6.56 -7.71 7.84
CA GLU A 4 -6.71 -8.51 6.61
C GLU A 4 -6.64 -7.61 5.36
N VAL A 5 -7.21 -6.40 5.48
CA VAL A 5 -7.29 -5.41 4.40
C VAL A 5 -7.08 -4.01 4.96
N ILE A 6 -6.27 -3.21 4.28
CA ILE A 6 -6.06 -1.78 4.55
C ILE A 6 -6.49 -0.98 3.32
N PHE A 7 -7.37 0.00 3.53
CA PHE A 7 -7.77 0.96 2.50
C PHE A 7 -7.03 2.28 2.70
N LEU A 8 -6.26 2.68 1.70
CA LEU A 8 -5.49 3.91 1.70
C LEU A 8 -5.80 4.70 0.42
N ARG A 9 -7.03 5.21 0.35
CA ARG A 9 -7.58 5.89 -0.84
C ARG A 9 -7.63 7.40 -0.63
N ASN A 10 -7.39 8.15 -1.71
CA ASN A 10 -7.49 9.61 -1.84
C ASN A 10 -6.57 10.43 -0.93
N VAL A 11 -5.57 9.80 -0.31
CA VAL A 11 -4.66 10.45 0.64
C VAL A 11 -3.22 10.48 0.16
N MET A 12 -2.80 9.50 -0.64
CA MET A 12 -1.41 9.43 -1.12
C MET A 12 -1.11 10.53 -2.14
N ILE A 13 -2.13 11.09 -2.80
CA ILE A 13 -1.99 12.24 -3.71
C ILE A 13 -1.41 13.51 -3.03
N TYR A 14 -1.50 13.61 -1.70
CA TYR A 14 -0.97 14.77 -0.96
C TYR A 14 0.50 14.61 -0.55
N PHE A 15 1.09 13.44 -0.79
CA PHE A 15 2.43 13.10 -0.34
C PHE A 15 3.42 13.01 -1.51
N ASP A 16 4.65 13.43 -1.26
CA ASP A 16 5.76 13.19 -2.17
C ASP A 16 6.18 11.71 -2.13
N GLN A 17 7.01 11.30 -3.10
CA GLN A 17 7.44 9.90 -3.20
C GLN A 17 8.13 9.37 -1.93
N PRO A 18 9.07 10.11 -1.29
CA PRO A 18 9.65 9.70 -0.02
C PRO A 18 8.61 9.47 1.09
N THR A 19 7.65 10.38 1.25
CA THR A 19 6.60 10.25 2.26
C THR A 19 5.69 9.07 1.98
N LYS A 20 5.32 8.83 0.71
CA LYS A 20 4.55 7.64 0.30
C LYS A 20 5.25 6.35 0.74
N THR A 21 6.56 6.24 0.53
CA THR A 21 7.37 5.10 0.97
C THR A 21 7.33 4.91 2.48
N GLN A 22 7.47 5.98 3.24
CA GLN A 22 7.40 5.91 4.70
C GLN A 22 6.02 5.48 5.20
N VAL A 23 4.93 6.01 4.61
CA VAL A 23 3.56 5.63 4.98
C VAL A 23 3.32 4.15 4.72
N VAL A 24 3.67 3.65 3.54
CA VAL A 24 3.51 2.23 3.21
C VAL A 24 4.37 1.36 4.13
N ALA A 25 5.63 1.74 4.37
CA ALA A 25 6.53 0.99 5.26
C ALA A 25 5.99 0.87 6.69
N ARG A 26 5.26 1.87 7.19
CA ARG A 26 4.59 1.82 8.51
C ARG A 26 3.32 0.98 8.50
N MET A 27 2.63 0.86 7.36
CA MET A 27 1.42 0.05 7.22
C MET A 27 1.71 -1.43 6.99
N LEU A 28 2.80 -1.78 6.33
CA LEU A 28 3.15 -3.18 6.02
C LEU A 28 3.24 -4.12 7.25
N PRO A 29 3.79 -3.71 8.40
CA PRO A 29 3.79 -4.53 9.62
C PRO A 29 2.39 -4.73 10.20
N LEU A 30 1.45 -3.83 9.91
CA LEU A 30 0.06 -3.92 10.37
C LEU A 30 -0.80 -4.78 9.45
N LEU A 31 -0.32 -5.12 8.26
CA LEU A 31 -1.03 -6.00 7.33
C LEU A 31 -0.59 -7.45 7.54
N LYS A 32 -1.54 -8.38 7.67
CA LYS A 32 -1.22 -9.80 7.77
C LYS A 32 -0.54 -10.32 6.49
N PRO A 33 0.30 -11.36 6.60
CA PRO A 33 0.70 -12.15 5.43
C PRO A 33 -0.54 -12.60 4.63
N GLY A 34 -0.51 -12.42 3.32
CA GLY A 34 -1.65 -12.67 2.44
C GLY A 34 -2.71 -11.57 2.39
N GLY A 35 -2.63 -10.55 3.26
CA GLY A 35 -3.56 -9.43 3.31
C GLY A 35 -3.41 -8.43 2.16
N TYR A 36 -4.39 -7.54 2.00
CA TYR A 36 -4.50 -6.61 0.88
C TYR A 36 -4.35 -5.14 1.28
N LEU A 37 -3.59 -4.39 0.47
CA LEU A 37 -3.54 -2.94 0.51
C LEU A 37 -4.20 -2.39 -0.75
N ILE A 38 -5.22 -1.55 -0.59
CA ILE A 38 -6.00 -0.98 -1.68
C ILE A 38 -5.84 0.53 -1.70
N ILE A 39 -5.37 1.07 -2.83
CA ILE A 39 -5.19 2.51 -3.06
C ILE A 39 -6.18 3.02 -4.13
N SER A 40 -6.08 4.29 -4.52
CA SER A 40 -6.94 4.86 -5.58
C SER A 40 -6.40 4.61 -6.98
N HIS A 41 -7.27 4.70 -7.99
CA HIS A 41 -6.89 4.56 -9.41
C HIS A 41 -5.91 5.63 -9.90
N SER A 42 -5.97 6.84 -9.33
CA SER A 42 -5.05 7.94 -9.64
C SER A 42 -3.72 7.83 -8.89
N GLU A 43 -3.55 6.81 -8.04
CA GLU A 43 -2.38 6.59 -7.21
C GLU A 43 -1.63 5.35 -7.69
N SER A 44 -0.31 5.45 -7.76
CA SER A 44 0.57 4.32 -8.07
C SER A 44 1.64 4.19 -7.00
N LEU A 45 1.88 2.95 -6.56
CA LEU A 45 2.98 2.59 -5.66
C LEU A 45 4.22 2.11 -6.41
N ASN A 46 4.36 2.45 -7.69
CA ASN A 46 5.55 2.12 -8.47
C ASN A 46 6.82 2.64 -7.76
N GLY A 47 7.74 1.73 -7.45
CA GLY A 47 9.00 2.04 -6.76
C GLY A 47 8.86 2.36 -5.26
N VAL A 48 7.70 2.11 -4.64
CA VAL A 48 7.48 2.39 -3.21
C VAL A 48 7.94 1.23 -2.32
N ASN A 49 7.78 -0.03 -2.76
CA ASN A 49 8.30 -1.20 -2.04
C ASN A 49 8.25 -2.49 -2.89
N ASP A 50 9.34 -3.27 -2.92
CA ASP A 50 9.40 -4.59 -3.57
C ASP A 50 8.65 -5.71 -2.79
N THR A 51 8.27 -5.44 -1.55
CA THR A 51 7.61 -6.43 -0.67
C THR A 51 6.14 -6.66 -1.06
N LEU A 52 5.49 -5.71 -1.73
CA LEU A 52 4.09 -5.83 -2.13
C LEU A 52 3.98 -6.36 -3.55
N LYS A 53 3.15 -7.39 -3.74
CA LYS A 53 2.83 -7.90 -5.07
C LYS A 53 1.60 -7.19 -5.62
N LEU A 54 1.71 -6.58 -6.79
CA LEU A 54 0.57 -6.05 -7.54
C LEU A 54 -0.33 -7.23 -7.96
N VAL A 55 -1.60 -7.21 -7.57
CA VAL A 55 -2.60 -8.23 -7.92
C VAL A 55 -3.52 -7.72 -9.03
N ALA A 56 -3.95 -6.47 -8.92
CA ALA A 56 -4.78 -5.76 -9.90
C ALA A 56 -4.48 -4.26 -9.81
N PRO A 57 -4.94 -3.41 -10.75
CA PRO A 57 -4.75 -1.97 -10.65
C PRO A 57 -5.18 -1.44 -9.28
N SER A 58 -4.27 -0.76 -8.58
CA SER A 58 -4.47 -0.20 -7.23
C SER A 58 -4.71 -1.23 -6.11
N ILE A 59 -4.52 -2.53 -6.36
CA ILE A 59 -4.67 -3.60 -5.37
C ILE A 59 -3.36 -4.35 -5.23
N TYR A 60 -2.81 -4.33 -4.02
CA TYR A 60 -1.54 -4.94 -3.66
C TYR A 60 -1.76 -5.99 -2.58
N ARG A 61 -0.97 -7.07 -2.62
CA ARG A 61 -1.01 -8.13 -1.63
C ARG A 61 0.35 -8.28 -0.97
N LYS A 62 0.36 -8.40 0.36
CA LYS A 62 1.55 -8.81 1.10
C LYS A 62 1.70 -10.33 0.94
N PRO A 63 2.85 -10.82 0.44
CA PRO A 63 3.10 -12.24 0.30
C PRO A 63 3.03 -12.97 1.65
#